data_AF-A0A845ZHA0-F1
#
_entry.id   AF-A0A845ZHA0-F1
#
_cell.length_a   1.000
_cell.length_b   1.000
_cell.length_c   1.000
_cell.angle_alpha   90.00
_cell.angle_beta   90.00
_cell.angle_gamma   90.00
#
_symmetry.space_group_name_H-M   'P 1'
#
loop_
_entity.id
_entity.type
_entity.pdbx_description
1 polymer ?
#
loop_
_entity_poly.entity_id
_entity_poly.type
_entity_poly.pdbx_seq_one_letter_code
_entity_poly.pdbx_strand_id
1 'polypeptide(L)'
;MPRFEFDDPRFTLNTFQVSDNNAASNNKLIDLPDGNSTGTATTTFDLPSGTYQVILKVADETDGNSTVGVTIGNQTFSFTLDDPNPNAGIFPDADAFKDLTVSNSIFIPEGTQITISGESDDDERIRLDYIDFNLLNEAPVPVDDTATTDQSTEVIIDVLGNDSDPEGDPLTVNIEAQQFNGTAVVNQDNTITYTPNDGFTGTDTFTYQVSDGINPGVTATVTVDVPNKPPVSSSATGG
;
A
#
# COMPACT_ATOMS: atom_id res chain seq x y z
N MET A 1 5.24 -11.25 6.06
CA MET A 1 5.43 -10.86 4.65
C MET A 1 4.69 -11.89 3.84
N PRO A 2 3.68 -11.50 3.03
CA PRO A 2 3.04 -12.46 2.17
C PRO A 2 4.03 -12.85 1.07
N ARG A 3 4.38 -14.12 1.11
CA ARG A 3 5.35 -14.78 0.24
C ARG A 3 4.61 -15.78 -0.61
N PHE A 4 4.95 -15.81 -1.89
CA PHE A 4 4.51 -16.86 -2.80
C PHE A 4 5.70 -17.75 -3.09
N GLU A 5 5.72 -18.92 -2.45
CA GLU A 5 6.64 -20.01 -2.76
C GLU A 5 6.20 -20.64 -4.10
N PHE A 6 7.14 -20.96 -4.99
CA PHE A 6 6.78 -21.43 -6.33
C PHE A 6 6.34 -22.90 -6.40
N ASP A 7 6.45 -23.64 -5.30
CA ASP A 7 5.84 -24.96 -5.13
C ASP A 7 4.38 -24.90 -4.65
N ASP A 8 3.86 -23.70 -4.40
CA ASP A 8 2.46 -23.52 -4.11
C ASP A 8 1.61 -24.02 -5.30
N PRO A 9 0.61 -24.89 -5.05
CA PRO A 9 -0.19 -25.52 -6.11
C PRO A 9 -1.03 -24.52 -6.93
N ARG A 10 -1.13 -23.25 -6.51
CA ARG A 10 -1.76 -22.18 -7.29
C ARG A 10 -0.93 -21.78 -8.51
N PHE A 11 0.38 -22.04 -8.51
CA PHE A 11 1.20 -21.81 -9.70
C PHE A 11 0.94 -22.87 -10.77
N THR A 12 0.68 -22.40 -11.99
CA THR A 12 0.76 -23.20 -13.20
C THR A 12 2.15 -23.04 -13.80
N LEU A 13 2.93 -24.13 -13.78
CA LEU A 13 4.28 -24.16 -14.32
C LEU A 13 4.28 -24.71 -15.76
N ASN A 14 5.06 -24.07 -16.62
CA ASN A 14 5.35 -24.53 -17.97
C ASN A 14 6.88 -24.51 -18.17
N THR A 15 7.45 -25.66 -18.53
CA THR A 15 8.90 -25.94 -18.63
C THR A 15 9.69 -25.84 -17.31
N PHE A 16 9.40 -24.88 -16.44
CA PHE A 16 9.99 -24.82 -15.09
C PHE A 16 9.77 -26.15 -14.36
N GLN A 17 10.83 -26.64 -13.75
CA GLN A 17 10.83 -27.84 -12.92
C GLN A 17 10.83 -27.42 -11.46
N VAL A 18 10.28 -28.27 -10.58
CA VAL A 18 10.34 -28.05 -9.13
C VAL A 18 11.48 -28.89 -8.57
N SER A 19 12.41 -28.23 -7.87
CA SER A 19 13.59 -28.87 -7.29
C SER A 19 13.70 -28.59 -5.79
N ASP A 20 14.44 -29.43 -5.08
CA ASP A 20 14.73 -29.18 -3.66
C ASP A 20 15.68 -27.99 -3.52
N ASN A 21 15.30 -27.03 -2.66
CA ASN A 21 16.20 -25.99 -2.20
C ASN A 21 17.07 -26.57 -1.06
N ASN A 22 18.18 -27.21 -1.39
CA ASN A 22 19.11 -27.79 -0.40
C ASN A 22 19.85 -26.74 0.46
N ALA A 23 19.68 -25.46 0.11
CA ALA A 23 20.33 -24.30 0.70
C ALA A 23 19.51 -23.71 1.87
N ALA A 24 18.17 -23.74 1.78
CA ALA A 24 17.26 -23.32 2.85
C ALA A 24 16.50 -24.55 3.38
N SER A 25 16.38 -24.71 4.69
CA SER A 25 15.76 -25.89 5.33
C SER A 25 14.40 -26.28 4.70
N ASN A 26 14.38 -27.34 3.88
CA ASN A 26 13.20 -28.00 3.31
C ASN A 26 12.25 -27.13 2.45
N ASN A 27 12.74 -26.10 1.76
CA ASN A 27 11.94 -25.39 0.75
C ASN A 27 12.12 -26.01 -0.65
N LYS A 28 11.17 -25.73 -1.54
CA LYS A 28 11.26 -26.04 -2.98
C LYS A 28 11.51 -24.76 -3.75
N LEU A 29 12.22 -24.89 -4.87
CA LEU A 29 12.43 -23.81 -5.84
C LEU A 29 11.90 -24.25 -7.21
N ILE A 30 11.75 -23.29 -8.13
CA ILE A 30 11.60 -23.61 -9.56
C ILE A 30 12.90 -23.36 -10.32
N ASP A 31 13.23 -24.25 -11.24
CA ASP A 31 14.44 -24.18 -12.05
C ASP A 31 14.18 -24.40 -13.55
N LEU A 32 15.00 -23.74 -14.37
CA LEU A 32 15.21 -24.08 -15.77
C LEU A 32 16.58 -24.73 -15.90
N PRO A 33 16.67 -26.07 -15.91
CA PRO A 33 17.93 -26.79 -15.77
C PRO A 33 18.72 -26.95 -17.07
N ASP A 34 18.08 -26.70 -18.21
CA ASP A 34 18.65 -26.83 -19.55
C ASP A 34 18.87 -25.41 -20.10
N GLY A 35 20.06 -25.12 -20.63
CA GLY A 35 20.27 -23.85 -21.31
C GLY A 35 19.57 -23.79 -22.67
N ASN A 36 19.46 -22.59 -23.24
CA ASN A 36 18.62 -22.30 -24.42
C ASN A 36 17.14 -22.70 -24.24
N SER A 37 16.62 -22.63 -23.02
CA SER A 37 15.23 -23.00 -22.70
C SER A 37 14.44 -21.82 -22.15
N THR A 38 13.13 -21.85 -22.36
CA THR A 38 12.22 -20.85 -21.78
C THR A 38 11.17 -21.51 -20.92
N GLY A 39 10.80 -20.84 -19.82
CA GLY A 39 9.76 -21.31 -18.91
C GLY A 39 8.90 -20.19 -18.39
N THR A 40 7.70 -20.54 -17.94
CA THR A 40 6.77 -19.61 -17.30
C THR A 40 6.12 -20.23 -16.07
N ALA A 41 6.00 -19.46 -15.00
CA ALA A 41 5.20 -19.77 -13.82
C ALA A 41 4.11 -18.72 -13.67
N THR A 42 2.84 -19.11 -13.65
CA THR A 42 1.71 -18.18 -13.61
C THR A 42 0.79 -18.47 -12.43
N THR A 43 0.38 -17.43 -11.71
CA THR A 43 -0.63 -17.47 -10.65
C THR A 43 -1.51 -16.22 -10.69
N THR A 44 -2.50 -16.13 -9.80
CA THR A 44 -3.27 -14.91 -9.54
C THR A 44 -2.92 -14.35 -8.18
N PHE A 45 -2.87 -13.03 -8.10
CA PHE A 45 -2.72 -12.30 -6.85
C PHE A 45 -3.98 -12.45 -6.00
N ASP A 46 -3.85 -13.07 -4.84
CA ASP A 46 -4.95 -13.30 -3.91
C ASP A 46 -4.71 -12.63 -2.54
N LEU A 47 -3.89 -11.58 -2.54
CA LEU A 47 -3.80 -10.63 -1.44
C LEU A 47 -4.74 -9.45 -1.69
N PRO A 48 -5.03 -8.62 -0.66
CA PRO A 48 -5.82 -7.41 -0.84
C PRO A 48 -5.25 -6.49 -1.92
N SER A 49 -6.13 -5.82 -2.65
CA SER A 49 -5.73 -4.74 -3.55
C SER A 49 -4.92 -3.69 -2.78
N GLY A 50 -3.83 -3.21 -3.35
CA GLY A 50 -2.99 -2.18 -2.71
C GLY A 50 -1.69 -1.93 -3.45
N THR A 51 -0.85 -1.05 -2.91
CA THR A 51 0.48 -0.75 -3.45
C THR A 51 1.56 -1.60 -2.77
N TYR A 52 2.36 -2.31 -3.57
CA TYR A 52 3.36 -3.26 -3.07
C TYR A 52 4.78 -2.92 -3.53
N GLN A 53 5.76 -3.18 -2.68
CA GLN A 53 7.12 -3.50 -3.11
C GLN A 53 7.18 -4.99 -3.46
N VAL A 54 7.78 -5.32 -4.60
CA VAL A 54 7.86 -6.70 -5.10
C VAL A 54 9.31 -7.10 -5.23
N ILE A 55 9.69 -8.21 -4.61
CA ILE A 55 11.06 -8.74 -4.59
C ILE A 55 11.02 -10.20 -5.02
N LEU A 56 11.81 -10.55 -6.04
CA LEU A 56 11.99 -11.92 -6.49
C LEU A 56 13.31 -12.45 -5.93
N LYS A 57 13.27 -13.64 -5.32
CA LYS A 57 14.47 -14.32 -4.82
C LYS A 57 15.04 -15.20 -5.92
N VAL A 58 16.19 -14.80 -6.46
CA VAL A 58 16.81 -15.44 -7.63
C VAL A 58 18.22 -15.91 -7.30
N ALA A 59 18.65 -17.01 -7.91
CA ALA A 59 20.06 -17.38 -7.99
C ALA A 59 20.45 -17.52 -9.46
N ASP A 60 21.67 -17.09 -9.75
CA ASP A 60 22.31 -17.17 -11.06
C ASP A 60 23.53 -18.10 -10.97
N GLU A 61 23.88 -18.75 -12.09
CA GLU A 61 25.04 -19.64 -12.16
C GLU A 61 26.29 -18.91 -12.72
N THR A 62 27.34 -19.68 -13.04
CA THR A 62 28.74 -19.22 -13.12
C THR A 62 29.13 -18.39 -14.34
N ASP A 63 28.36 -18.42 -15.43
CA ASP A 63 28.69 -17.76 -16.69
C ASP A 63 27.45 -17.43 -17.54
N GLY A 64 27.51 -16.29 -18.25
CA GLY A 64 26.59 -15.89 -19.31
C GLY A 64 25.39 -15.01 -18.87
N ASN A 65 24.33 -14.91 -19.70
CA ASN A 65 23.36 -13.80 -19.66
C ASN A 65 21.87 -14.25 -19.68
N SER A 66 21.49 -15.21 -18.83
CA SER A 66 20.09 -15.58 -18.61
C SER A 66 19.20 -14.36 -18.33
N THR A 67 17.93 -14.42 -18.74
CA THR A 67 16.95 -13.38 -18.43
C THR A 67 15.80 -13.90 -17.60
N VAL A 68 15.34 -13.07 -16.66
CA VAL A 68 14.13 -13.29 -15.88
C VAL A 68 13.18 -12.13 -16.10
N GLY A 69 11.92 -12.46 -16.37
CA GLY A 69 10.83 -11.52 -16.47
C GLY A 69 9.82 -11.72 -15.36
N VAL A 70 9.26 -10.64 -14.84
CA VAL A 70 8.07 -10.66 -13.98
C VAL A 70 7.03 -9.77 -14.63
N THR A 71 5.89 -10.35 -14.96
CA THR A 71 4.71 -9.65 -15.48
C THR A 71 3.63 -9.62 -14.41
N ILE A 72 3.19 -8.41 -14.05
CA ILE A 72 2.10 -8.16 -13.09
C ILE A 72 0.98 -7.46 -13.87
N GLY A 73 -0.08 -8.20 -14.19
CA GLY A 73 -1.13 -7.76 -15.10
C GLY A 73 -0.56 -7.47 -16.49
N ASN A 74 -0.54 -6.19 -16.87
CA ASN A 74 -0.04 -5.74 -18.17
C ASN A 74 1.36 -5.12 -18.10
N GLN A 75 1.98 -5.09 -16.92
CA GLN A 75 3.31 -4.50 -16.72
C GLN A 75 4.34 -5.61 -16.69
N THR A 76 5.38 -5.51 -17.52
CA THR A 76 6.47 -6.49 -17.58
C THR A 76 7.77 -5.81 -17.16
N PHE A 77 8.45 -6.46 -16.22
CA PHE A 77 9.78 -6.12 -15.73
C PHE A 77 10.73 -7.20 -16.21
N SER A 78 11.86 -6.83 -16.81
CA SER A 78 12.84 -7.77 -17.35
C SER A 78 14.21 -7.46 -16.79
N PHE A 79 14.91 -8.51 -16.40
CA PHE A 79 16.22 -8.46 -15.76
C PHE A 79 17.14 -9.44 -16.47
N THR A 80 18.37 -9.01 -16.73
CA THR A 80 19.46 -9.90 -17.09
C THR A 80 20.16 -10.30 -15.81
N LEU A 81 20.34 -11.60 -15.63
CA LEU A 81 21.21 -12.17 -14.61
C LEU A 81 22.59 -12.32 -15.27
N ASP A 82 23.58 -11.62 -14.72
CA ASP A 82 25.00 -11.68 -15.11
C ASP A 82 25.82 -11.50 -13.83
N ASP A 83 25.59 -12.41 -12.88
CA ASP A 83 26.29 -12.39 -11.60
C ASP A 83 27.04 -13.71 -11.41
N PRO A 84 28.24 -13.84 -12.01
CA PRO A 84 29.00 -15.07 -11.95
C PRO A 84 29.34 -15.37 -10.48
N ASN A 85 28.61 -16.31 -9.89
CA ASN A 85 28.94 -16.83 -8.57
C ASN A 85 29.89 -18.02 -8.77
N PRO A 86 31.22 -17.86 -8.59
CA PRO A 86 32.19 -18.94 -8.78
C PRO A 86 32.00 -20.11 -7.79
N ASN A 87 31.16 -19.94 -6.78
CA ASN A 87 30.80 -20.97 -5.80
C ASN A 87 29.41 -21.58 -6.05
N ALA A 88 28.66 -21.14 -7.07
CA ALA A 88 27.45 -21.83 -7.51
C ALA A 88 27.87 -23.18 -8.09
N GLY A 89 27.98 -24.20 -7.23
CA GLY A 89 28.06 -25.57 -7.69
C GLY A 89 26.74 -25.97 -8.38
N ILE A 90 26.69 -27.19 -8.91
CA ILE A 90 25.46 -27.80 -9.49
C ILE A 90 24.27 -27.79 -8.49
N PHE A 91 24.54 -27.54 -7.20
CA PHE A 91 23.54 -27.23 -6.18
C PHE A 91 23.97 -25.96 -5.43
N PRO A 92 23.13 -24.92 -5.37
CA PRO A 92 23.47 -23.69 -4.67
C PRO A 92 23.60 -23.93 -3.17
N ASP A 93 24.57 -23.28 -2.54
CA ASP A 93 24.53 -23.00 -1.11
C ASP A 93 23.58 -21.82 -0.84
N ALA A 94 23.22 -21.60 0.43
CA ALA A 94 22.25 -20.57 0.81
C ALA A 94 22.67 -19.16 0.38
N ASP A 95 23.97 -18.96 0.17
CA ASP A 95 24.60 -17.68 -0.17
C ASP A 95 24.49 -17.35 -1.67
N ALA A 96 23.96 -18.28 -2.51
CA ALA A 96 23.78 -18.05 -3.95
C ALA A 96 22.52 -17.24 -4.31
N PHE A 97 21.53 -17.13 -3.42
CA PHE A 97 20.28 -16.41 -3.70
C PHE A 97 20.36 -14.92 -3.34
N LYS A 98 19.95 -14.06 -4.27
CA LYS A 98 19.93 -12.60 -4.12
C LYS A 98 18.51 -12.07 -4.27
N ASP A 99 18.27 -10.92 -3.63
CA ASP A 99 17.02 -10.20 -3.77
C ASP A 99 17.06 -9.35 -5.04
N LEU A 100 16.17 -9.65 -5.97
CA LEU A 100 15.94 -8.85 -7.17
C LEU A 100 14.68 -8.00 -6.96
N THR A 101 14.87 -6.70 -6.76
CA THR A 101 13.73 -5.77 -6.64
C THR A 101 13.04 -5.63 -8.00
N VAL A 102 11.86 -6.24 -8.11
CA VAL A 102 11.01 -6.16 -9.31
C VAL A 102 10.41 -4.76 -9.43
N SER A 103 9.86 -4.25 -8.33
CA SER A 103 9.39 -2.87 -8.21
C SER A 103 9.46 -2.40 -6.76
N ASN A 104 9.82 -1.14 -6.56
CA ASN A 104 9.73 -0.50 -5.24
C ASN A 104 8.31 -0.06 -4.89
N SER A 105 7.43 0.10 -5.88
CA SER A 105 6.05 0.54 -5.69
C SER A 105 5.25 0.23 -6.95
N ILE A 106 4.24 -0.63 -6.81
CA ILE A 106 3.29 -0.96 -7.86
C ILE A 106 1.92 -1.23 -7.25
N PHE A 107 0.88 -0.57 -7.76
CA PHE A 107 -0.50 -0.90 -7.41
C PHE A 107 -0.91 -2.21 -8.07
N ILE A 108 -1.41 -3.16 -7.28
CA ILE A 108 -1.83 -4.48 -7.73
C ILE A 108 -3.28 -4.72 -7.28
N PRO A 109 -4.25 -4.73 -8.20
CA PRO A 109 -5.61 -5.16 -7.90
C PRO A 109 -5.68 -6.62 -7.46
N GLU A 110 -6.62 -6.96 -6.57
CA GLU A 110 -6.96 -8.35 -6.26
C GLU A 110 -7.34 -9.11 -7.55
N GLY A 111 -6.88 -10.35 -7.67
CA GLY A 111 -7.08 -11.21 -8.84
C GLY A 111 -6.15 -10.93 -10.02
N THR A 112 -5.23 -9.97 -9.91
CA THR A 112 -4.25 -9.67 -10.98
C THR A 112 -3.40 -10.89 -11.29
N GLN A 113 -3.27 -11.25 -12.58
CA GLN A 113 -2.38 -12.33 -12.98
C GLN A 113 -0.91 -11.93 -12.79
N ILE A 114 -0.14 -12.83 -12.19
CA ILE A 114 1.31 -12.72 -12.06
C ILE A 114 1.91 -13.82 -12.92
N THR A 115 2.82 -13.47 -13.82
CA THR A 115 3.60 -14.42 -14.62
C THR A 115 5.07 -14.15 -14.42
N ILE A 116 5.84 -15.19 -14.15
CA ILE A 116 7.29 -15.13 -14.12
C ILE A 116 7.79 -15.92 -15.32
N SER A 117 8.67 -15.31 -16.11
CA SER A 117 9.31 -15.94 -17.25
C SER A 117 10.81 -16.08 -17.01
N GLY A 118 11.41 -17.15 -17.50
CA GLY A 118 12.85 -17.31 -17.58
C GLY A 118 13.26 -17.70 -18.99
N GLU A 119 14.39 -17.17 -19.45
CA GLU A 119 15.07 -17.62 -20.66
C GLU A 119 16.54 -17.90 -20.29
N SER A 120 16.91 -19.18 -20.25
CA SER A 120 18.30 -19.60 -20.04
C SER A 120 19.06 -19.57 -21.36
N ASP A 121 20.35 -19.24 -21.31
CA ASP A 121 21.26 -19.31 -22.46
C ASP A 121 22.27 -20.45 -22.28
N ASP A 122 22.84 -20.97 -23.37
CA ASP A 122 23.91 -21.98 -23.39
C ASP A 122 23.71 -23.21 -22.50
N ASP A 123 24.47 -23.36 -21.41
CA ASP A 123 24.40 -24.45 -20.41
C ASP A 123 23.89 -23.93 -19.04
N GLU A 124 23.33 -22.71 -19.01
CA GLU A 124 22.97 -22.00 -17.79
C GLU A 124 21.69 -22.54 -17.13
N ARG A 125 21.62 -22.35 -15.81
CA ARG A 125 20.44 -22.66 -15.00
C ARG A 125 19.89 -21.42 -14.34
N ILE A 126 18.60 -21.18 -14.50
CA ILE A 126 17.87 -20.18 -13.69
C ILE A 126 17.24 -20.89 -12.50
N ARG A 127 17.37 -20.31 -11.29
CA ARG A 127 16.72 -20.81 -10.08
C ARG A 127 15.99 -19.69 -9.35
N LEU A 128 14.72 -19.91 -9.03
CA LEU A 128 13.85 -18.95 -8.36
C LEU A 128 13.23 -19.62 -7.14
N ASP A 129 13.36 -19.00 -5.97
CA ASP A 129 12.90 -19.58 -4.70
C ASP A 129 11.46 -19.14 -4.41
N TYR A 130 11.26 -17.84 -4.23
CA TYR A 130 9.96 -17.23 -3.97
C TYR A 130 9.89 -15.80 -4.52
N ILE A 131 8.67 -15.25 -4.54
CA ILE A 131 8.41 -13.82 -4.73
C ILE A 131 7.68 -13.26 -3.50
N ASP A 132 8.24 -12.19 -2.94
CA ASP A 132 7.67 -11.47 -1.79
C ASP A 132 6.91 -10.24 -2.28
N PHE A 133 5.73 -10.02 -1.69
CA PHE A 133 4.89 -8.83 -1.90
C PHE A 133 4.77 -8.07 -0.58
N ASN A 134 5.48 -6.96 -0.45
CA ASN A 134 5.42 -6.14 0.76
C ASN A 134 4.41 -5.01 0.54
N LEU A 135 3.22 -5.14 1.15
CA LEU A 135 2.22 -4.06 1.14
C LEU A 135 2.87 -2.82 1.75
N LEU A 136 2.81 -1.73 1.01
CA LEU A 136 3.26 -0.42 1.46
C LEU A 136 2.06 0.27 2.08
N ASN A 137 2.30 0.92 3.22
CA ASN A 137 1.36 1.85 3.80
C ASN A 137 1.17 3.03 2.84
N GLU A 138 -0.08 3.34 2.54
CA GLU A 138 -0.51 4.52 1.79
C GLU A 138 -1.00 5.59 2.76
N ALA A 139 -0.93 6.85 2.35
CA ALA A 139 -1.35 7.94 3.22
C ALA A 139 -2.88 7.97 3.33
N PRO A 140 -3.44 8.50 4.44
CA PRO A 140 -4.87 8.65 4.58
C PRO A 140 -5.45 9.57 3.49
N VAL A 141 -6.71 9.33 3.15
CA VAL A 141 -7.50 10.07 2.18
C VAL A 141 -8.59 10.83 2.92
N PRO A 142 -8.30 12.04 3.44
CA PRO A 142 -9.29 12.85 4.11
C PRO A 142 -10.17 13.61 3.11
N VAL A 143 -11.39 13.96 3.52
CA VAL A 143 -12.41 14.61 2.70
C VAL A 143 -12.95 15.83 3.45
N ASP A 144 -13.03 16.97 2.76
CA ASP A 144 -13.52 18.22 3.37
C ASP A 144 -14.92 18.07 4.01
N ASP A 145 -15.08 18.74 5.14
CA ASP A 145 -16.29 18.69 5.97
C ASP A 145 -17.08 20.00 5.95
N THR A 146 -18.36 19.87 6.28
CA THR A 146 -19.24 21.02 6.51
C THR A 146 -20.05 20.84 7.78
N ALA A 147 -20.27 21.94 8.49
CA ALA A 147 -21.14 21.99 9.67
C ALA A 147 -21.95 23.28 9.70
N THR A 148 -23.02 23.28 10.49
CA THR A 148 -23.82 24.47 10.77
C THR A 148 -24.12 24.53 12.25
N THR A 149 -24.00 25.71 12.84
CA THR A 149 -24.34 25.94 14.25
C THR A 149 -24.95 27.31 14.47
N ASP A 150 -25.65 27.47 15.59
CA ASP A 150 -26.14 28.77 16.03
C ASP A 150 -25.00 29.64 16.57
N GLN A 151 -25.24 30.95 16.61
CA GLN A 151 -24.32 31.90 17.24
C GLN A 151 -24.04 31.49 18.69
N SER A 152 -22.77 31.58 19.12
CA SER A 152 -22.34 31.22 20.47
C SER A 152 -22.72 29.78 20.90
N THR A 153 -22.97 28.88 19.95
CA THR A 153 -23.37 27.49 20.21
C THR A 153 -22.33 26.56 19.64
N GLU A 154 -21.82 25.66 20.47
CA GLU A 154 -20.87 24.64 20.03
C GLU A 154 -21.52 23.61 19.11
N VAL A 155 -20.71 23.03 18.21
CA VAL A 155 -21.08 21.89 17.38
C VAL A 155 -19.97 20.85 17.42
N ILE A 156 -20.36 19.57 17.50
CA ILE A 156 -19.45 18.43 17.42
C ILE A 156 -19.49 17.92 15.97
N ILE A 157 -18.32 17.76 15.37
CA ILE A 157 -18.12 17.41 13.97
C ILE A 157 -17.34 16.10 13.92
N ASP A 158 -17.95 15.07 13.33
CA ASP A 158 -17.31 13.78 13.06
C ASP A 158 -16.56 13.85 11.74
N VAL A 159 -15.34 14.41 11.79
CA VAL A 159 -14.51 14.62 10.60
C VAL A 159 -13.97 13.31 10.01
N LEU A 160 -13.88 12.24 10.80
CA LEU A 160 -13.45 10.94 10.27
C LEU A 160 -14.59 10.16 9.59
N GLY A 161 -15.81 10.67 9.60
CA GLY A 161 -16.99 9.96 9.07
C GLY A 161 -16.95 9.75 7.55
N ASN A 162 -16.20 10.58 6.83
CA ASN A 162 -15.97 10.53 5.37
C ASN A 162 -14.49 10.34 5.01
N ASP A 163 -13.59 10.29 6.00
CA ASP A 163 -12.17 10.02 5.80
C ASP A 163 -11.92 8.53 5.71
N SER A 164 -10.87 8.15 4.98
CA SER A 164 -10.51 6.74 4.82
C SER A 164 -9.01 6.55 4.77
N ASP A 165 -8.59 5.33 5.06
CA ASP A 165 -7.24 4.85 4.85
C ASP A 165 -7.28 3.65 3.90
N PRO A 166 -6.41 3.56 2.87
CA PRO A 166 -6.46 2.46 1.91
C PRO A 166 -6.25 1.08 2.54
N GLU A 167 -5.41 0.98 3.58
CA GLU A 167 -5.16 -0.25 4.32
C GLU A 167 -6.13 -0.45 5.49
N GLY A 168 -6.93 0.57 5.80
CA GLY A 168 -7.87 0.57 6.92
C GLY A 168 -7.18 0.83 8.26
N ASP A 169 -6.03 1.48 8.24
CA ASP A 169 -5.30 1.82 9.46
C ASP A 169 -6.07 2.84 10.32
N PRO A 170 -5.97 2.76 11.66
CA PRO A 170 -6.67 3.70 12.54
C PRO A 170 -6.20 5.14 12.34
N LEU A 171 -7.16 6.03 12.12
CA LEU A 171 -6.89 7.45 11.89
C LEU A 171 -6.94 8.27 13.18
N THR A 172 -6.07 9.27 13.24
CA THR A 172 -5.99 10.27 14.31
C THR A 172 -6.09 11.67 13.74
N VAL A 173 -6.64 12.60 14.54
CA VAL A 173 -6.93 13.98 14.10
C VAL A 173 -6.14 14.96 14.95
N ASN A 174 -5.55 15.97 14.30
CA ASN A 174 -4.94 17.14 14.95
C ASN A 174 -5.39 18.43 14.25
N ILE A 175 -5.49 19.54 14.99
CA ILE A 175 -5.70 20.87 14.38
C ILE A 175 -4.35 21.43 13.92
N GLU A 176 -4.25 21.82 12.66
CA GLU A 176 -3.02 22.40 12.06
C GLU A 176 -3.01 23.93 12.10
N ALA A 177 -4.12 24.61 11.77
CA ALA A 177 -4.15 26.07 11.65
C ALA A 177 -5.40 26.75 12.22
N GLN A 178 -5.22 28.05 12.50
CA GLN A 178 -5.98 28.86 13.45
C GLN A 178 -7.38 29.27 12.96
N GLN A 179 -8.35 29.09 13.84
CA GLN A 179 -9.73 29.52 13.65
C GLN A 179 -9.82 31.04 13.81
N PHE A 180 -10.36 31.77 12.84
CA PHE A 180 -10.48 33.23 12.93
C PHE A 180 -11.71 33.67 13.71
N ASN A 181 -12.80 32.91 13.61
CA ASN A 181 -14.10 33.31 14.12
C ASN A 181 -14.70 32.30 15.11
N GLY A 182 -13.87 31.41 15.66
CA GLY A 182 -14.26 30.47 16.69
C GLY A 182 -13.04 29.79 17.33
N THR A 183 -13.29 28.69 18.03
CA THR A 183 -12.28 27.80 18.59
C THR A 183 -12.62 26.37 18.22
N ALA A 184 -11.67 25.61 17.67
CA ALA A 184 -11.83 24.18 17.37
C ALA A 184 -10.88 23.36 18.24
N VAL A 185 -11.42 22.32 18.87
CA VAL A 185 -10.70 21.43 19.79
C VAL A 185 -10.96 19.99 19.39
N VAL A 186 -9.90 19.20 19.23
CA VAL A 186 -10.02 17.75 19.02
C VAL A 186 -10.41 17.08 20.34
N ASN A 187 -11.45 16.27 20.29
CA ASN A 187 -11.94 15.47 21.41
C ASN A 187 -11.18 14.14 21.50
N GLN A 188 -11.34 13.41 22.61
CA GLN A 188 -10.66 12.13 22.82
C GLN A 188 -11.06 11.05 21.79
N ASP A 189 -12.25 11.17 21.19
CA ASP A 189 -12.79 10.27 20.19
C ASP A 189 -12.48 10.71 18.74
N ASN A 190 -11.53 11.64 18.55
CA ASN A 190 -11.14 12.25 17.27
C ASN A 190 -12.22 13.12 16.60
N THR A 191 -13.38 13.34 17.21
CA THR A 191 -14.31 14.38 16.75
C THR A 191 -13.75 15.77 17.05
N ILE A 192 -14.27 16.80 16.38
CA ILE A 192 -13.88 18.19 16.62
C ILE A 192 -15.05 18.97 17.20
N THR A 193 -14.84 19.58 18.37
CA THR A 193 -15.76 20.58 18.92
C THR A 193 -15.39 21.96 18.39
N TYR A 194 -16.29 22.59 17.63
CA TYR A 194 -16.16 23.97 17.18
C TYR A 194 -17.12 24.88 17.96
N THR A 195 -16.60 25.96 18.54
CA THR A 195 -17.38 27.01 19.21
C THR A 195 -17.17 28.34 18.49
N PRO A 196 -18.19 28.93 17.84
CA PRO A 196 -18.08 30.27 17.27
C PRO A 196 -17.76 31.30 18.36
N ASN A 197 -17.04 32.36 17.99
CA ASN A 197 -16.87 33.53 18.84
C ASN A 197 -18.23 34.18 19.13
N ASP A 198 -18.36 34.82 20.28
CA ASP A 198 -19.63 35.42 20.67
C ASP A 198 -20.17 36.43 19.65
N GLY A 199 -21.39 36.19 19.19
CA GLY A 199 -22.07 37.03 18.20
C GLY A 199 -21.52 36.93 16.77
N PHE A 200 -20.58 36.02 16.48
CA PHE A 200 -20.12 35.78 15.12
C PHE A 200 -21.26 35.26 14.24
N THR A 201 -21.34 35.77 13.01
CA THR A 201 -22.21 35.25 11.95
C THR A 201 -21.45 35.24 10.64
N GLY A 202 -21.71 34.24 9.82
CA GLY A 202 -21.03 34.02 8.54
C GLY A 202 -20.34 32.66 8.52
N THR A 203 -19.43 32.50 7.57
CA THR A 203 -18.69 31.25 7.37
C THR A 203 -17.32 31.36 8.01
N ASP A 204 -16.93 30.34 8.78
CA ASP A 204 -15.56 30.16 9.28
C ASP A 204 -14.97 28.87 8.71
N THR A 205 -13.66 28.83 8.52
CA THR A 205 -12.95 27.67 7.99
C THR A 205 -11.72 27.40 8.84
N PHE A 206 -11.49 26.13 9.16
CA PHE A 206 -10.26 25.68 9.81
C PHE A 206 -9.74 24.40 9.15
N THR A 207 -8.45 24.13 9.33
CA THR A 207 -7.80 22.93 8.79
C THR A 207 -7.48 21.95 9.90
N TYR A 208 -7.69 20.68 9.62
CA TYR A 208 -7.24 19.57 10.45
C TYR A 208 -6.33 18.67 9.63
N GLN A 209 -5.51 17.89 10.33
CA GLN A 209 -4.63 16.89 9.77
C GLN A 209 -5.10 15.52 10.26
N VAL A 210 -5.13 14.58 9.32
CA VAL A 210 -5.40 13.17 9.54
C VAL A 210 -4.11 12.40 9.40
N SER A 211 -3.83 11.51 10.34
CA SER A 211 -2.64 10.66 10.31
C SER A 211 -2.98 9.23 10.70
N ASP A 212 -2.39 8.29 9.97
CA ASP A 212 -2.29 6.85 10.22
C ASP A 212 -1.15 6.49 11.21
N GLY A 213 -0.31 7.47 11.58
CA GLY A 213 0.88 7.28 12.41
C GLY A 213 2.13 6.73 11.69
N ILE A 214 2.07 6.50 10.38
CA ILE A 214 3.14 5.89 9.57
C ILE A 214 3.59 6.85 8.46
N ASN A 215 2.65 7.37 7.69
CA ASN A 215 2.92 8.39 6.68
C ASN A 215 2.78 9.81 7.25
N PRO A 216 3.36 10.83 6.57
CA PRO A 216 3.06 12.21 6.89
C PRO A 216 1.55 12.46 6.84
N GLY A 217 1.01 13.12 7.86
CA GLY A 217 -0.41 13.40 7.91
C GLY A 217 -0.89 14.28 6.75
N VAL A 218 -2.11 14.04 6.30
CA VAL A 218 -2.76 14.73 5.18
C VAL A 218 -3.81 15.69 5.74
N THR A 219 -3.94 16.87 5.13
CA THR A 219 -4.86 17.92 5.63
C THR A 219 -6.18 17.93 4.89
N ALA A 220 -7.27 18.19 5.62
CA ALA A 220 -8.57 18.57 5.07
C ALA A 220 -9.11 19.81 5.80
N THR A 221 -10.19 20.36 5.26
CA THR A 221 -10.82 21.59 5.77
C THR A 221 -12.21 21.31 6.32
N VAL A 222 -12.57 22.06 7.36
CA VAL A 222 -13.93 22.14 7.85
C VAL A 222 -14.47 23.53 7.54
N THR A 223 -15.63 23.60 6.89
CA THR A 223 -16.38 24.85 6.70
C THR A 223 -17.60 24.90 7.61
N VAL A 224 -17.66 25.88 8.50
CA VAL A 224 -18.79 26.06 9.44
C VAL A 224 -19.61 27.27 9.06
N ASP A 225 -20.91 27.08 8.83
CA ASP A 225 -21.87 28.17 8.62
C ASP A 225 -22.56 28.56 9.94
N VAL A 226 -22.52 29.85 10.27
CA VAL A 226 -23.18 30.43 11.45
C VAL A 226 -24.23 31.44 10.97
N PRO A 227 -25.47 31.00 10.70
CA PRO A 227 -26.49 31.86 10.13
C PRO A 227 -26.92 32.96 11.09
N ASN A 228 -27.14 34.15 10.54
CA ASN A 228 -27.75 35.23 11.31
C ASN A 228 -29.25 34.93 11.54
N LYS A 229 -29.64 34.64 12.78
CA LYS A 229 -31.05 34.44 13.13
C LYS A 229 -31.70 35.78 13.47
N PRO A 230 -32.82 36.15 12.80
CA PRO A 230 -33.56 37.34 13.18
C PRO A 230 -34.13 37.18 14.62
N PRO A 231 -34.30 38.27 15.38
CA PRO A 231 -34.87 38.19 16.71
C PRO A 231 -36.27 37.55 16.66
N VAL A 232 -36.45 36.45 17.39
CA VAL A 232 -37.78 35.88 17.62
C VAL A 232 -38.47 36.70 18.70
N SER A 233 -39.57 37.37 18.36
CA SER A 233 -40.37 38.08 19.36
C SER A 233 -41.05 37.05 20.28
N SER A 234 -40.60 36.95 21.54
CA SER A 234 -41.41 36.31 22.56
C SER A 234 -42.62 37.21 22.81
N SER A 235 -43.78 36.81 22.30
CA SER A 235 -45.02 37.47 22.64
C SER A 235 -45.29 37.23 24.13
N ALA A 236 -44.94 38.20 24.97
CA ALA A 236 -45.36 38.22 26.37
C ALA A 236 -46.89 38.27 26.38
N THR A 237 -47.52 37.13 26.68
CA THR A 237 -48.97 37.10 26.90
C THR A 237 -49.17 37.70 28.29
N GLY A 238 -49.56 38.97 28.31
CA GLY A 238 -49.96 39.66 29.54
C GLY A 238 -51.18 38.98 30.14
N GLY A 239 -51.15 38.84 31.47
CA GLY A 239 -52.27 38.42 32.32
C GLY A 239 -51.95 38.77 33.76
#